data_AF-A0A433U506-F1
#
_entry.id   AF-A0A433U506-F1
#
_cell.length_a   1.000
_cell.length_b   1.000
_cell.length_c   1.000
_cell.angle_alpha   90.00
_cell.angle_beta   90.00
_cell.angle_gamma   90.00
#
_symmetry.space_group_name_H-M   'P 1'
#
loop_
_entity.id
_entity.type
_entity.pdbx_description
1 polymer ?
#
loop_
_entity_poly.entity_id
_entity_poly.type
_entity_poly.pdbx_seq_one_letter_code
_entity_poly.pdbx_strand_id
1 'polypeptide(L)'
;MATWVLALGLLPIVLASHGPSSEYFDVLGTGRREWRLAFRGSAGVGTSVFQAYVHGTNCPRSLPVYCTSLNYHPQCYNHYRNSEALDNWGKANVREVLLAVVAGGKLAKVIRFNGQGTNYLNWFSQEKYLDSSWGDIGSVHKNFFSIEGDAHIYRRFFINKNYGGCDNDAGWLVVVDTPLPPCPWERKLGAFPQFLYAAGHTVENYSKGKVKSADAILIFLRYNPTPPEPEVPFNIPGTGQADWRLAFRATAHVGASAYHAYLNAHSAPTLTQRACRTLDFQSPCASHYRNSAILDNWSNIKEVLVAVVDGGQVVKKIIFSGQKTDFLTW
;
A
#
# COMPACT_ATOMS: atom_id res chain seq x y z
N MET A 1 61.06 -28.39 11.46
CA MET A 1 59.84 -28.72 10.69
C MET A 1 58.75 -27.76 11.13
N ALA A 2 58.41 -26.78 10.29
CA ALA A 2 57.36 -25.82 10.60
C ALA A 2 56.03 -26.36 10.05
N THR A 3 55.09 -26.64 10.94
CA THR A 3 53.75 -27.11 10.61
C THR A 3 52.86 -25.90 10.34
N TRP A 4 52.42 -25.72 9.10
CA TRP A 4 51.41 -24.72 8.75
C TRP A 4 50.03 -25.32 8.95
N VAL A 5 49.20 -24.70 9.81
CA VAL A 5 47.78 -25.02 9.91
C VAL A 5 47.02 -24.03 9.02
N LEU A 6 46.44 -24.53 7.93
CA LEU A 6 45.53 -23.76 7.10
C LEU A 6 44.19 -23.63 7.84
N ALA A 7 43.93 -22.46 8.42
CA ALA A 7 42.60 -22.13 8.91
C ALA A 7 41.74 -21.69 7.71
N LEU A 8 40.99 -22.63 7.13
CA LEU A 8 39.91 -22.31 6.21
C LEU A 8 38.79 -21.63 7.01
N GLY A 9 38.82 -20.29 7.03
CA GLY A 9 37.71 -19.48 7.49
C GLY A 9 36.53 -19.67 6.53
N LEU A 10 35.58 -20.50 6.92
CA LEU A 10 34.23 -20.48 6.35
C LEU A 10 33.64 -19.10 6.68
N LEU A 11 33.68 -18.19 5.71
CA LEU A 11 32.85 -16.99 5.71
C LEU A 11 31.41 -17.45 5.92
N PRO A 12 30.69 -16.97 6.96
CA PRO A 12 29.27 -17.21 7.02
C PRO A 12 28.69 -16.61 5.75
N ILE A 13 28.04 -17.46 4.95
CA ILE A 13 27.13 -16.99 3.91
C ILE A 13 26.11 -16.16 4.66
N VAL A 14 26.25 -14.83 4.59
CA VAL A 14 25.20 -13.91 4.96
C VAL A 14 24.11 -14.16 3.93
N LEU A 15 23.23 -15.12 4.22
CA LEU A 15 21.89 -15.10 3.68
C LEU A 15 21.37 -13.73 4.07
N ALA A 16 21.31 -12.82 3.10
CA ALA A 16 20.58 -11.58 3.24
C ALA A 16 19.14 -11.99 3.57
N SER A 17 18.84 -12.08 4.87
CA SER A 17 17.48 -12.13 5.37
C SER A 17 16.86 -10.83 4.88
N HIS A 18 16.14 -10.92 3.77
CA HIS A 18 15.34 -9.82 3.28
C HIS A 18 14.35 -9.51 4.40
N GLY A 19 14.63 -8.45 5.17
CA GLY A 19 13.70 -7.95 6.17
C GLY A 19 12.33 -7.78 5.51
N PRO A 20 11.23 -8.02 6.24
CA PRO A 20 9.89 -7.95 5.65
C PRO A 20 9.68 -6.58 5.00
N SER A 21 9.11 -6.60 3.79
CA SER A 21 8.82 -5.39 3.03
C SER A 21 7.93 -4.47 3.87
N SER A 22 8.45 -3.31 4.25
CA SER A 22 7.65 -2.23 4.85
C SER A 22 6.36 -2.03 4.06
N GLU A 23 5.26 -1.90 4.78
CA GLU A 23 3.93 -1.72 4.21
C GLU A 23 3.75 -0.37 3.48
N TYR A 24 4.60 0.60 3.79
CA TYR A 24 4.57 1.94 3.22
C TYR A 24 5.81 2.24 2.39
N PHE A 25 5.58 2.92 1.28
CA PHE A 25 6.57 3.15 0.23
C PHE A 25 6.74 4.64 -0.05
N ASP A 26 7.94 5.01 -0.43
CA ASP A 26 8.23 6.29 -1.07
C ASP A 26 8.15 6.11 -2.59
N VAL A 27 6.93 6.05 -3.12
CA VAL A 27 6.68 5.78 -4.54
C VAL A 27 7.15 6.94 -5.43
N LEU A 28 7.13 8.16 -4.90
CA LEU A 28 7.39 9.38 -5.66
C LEU A 28 8.80 9.97 -5.41
N GLY A 29 9.62 9.34 -4.57
CA GLY A 29 10.98 9.80 -4.28
C GLY A 29 11.04 11.07 -3.44
N THR A 30 10.05 11.30 -2.58
CA THR A 30 9.96 12.51 -1.74
C THR A 30 10.73 12.39 -0.42
N GLY A 31 11.30 11.21 -0.14
CA GLY A 31 11.92 10.85 1.14
C GLY A 31 10.90 10.38 2.19
N ARG A 32 9.62 10.25 1.85
CA ARG A 32 8.55 9.89 2.80
C ARG A 32 7.87 8.57 2.42
N ARG A 33 7.85 7.63 3.38
CA ARG A 33 7.15 6.34 3.23
C ARG A 33 5.69 6.46 3.66
N GLU A 34 4.86 7.02 2.79
CA GLU A 34 3.47 7.37 3.12
C GLU A 34 2.41 6.70 2.23
N TRP A 35 2.85 5.88 1.29
CA TRP A 35 1.99 5.18 0.33
C TRP A 35 1.89 3.69 0.66
N ARG A 36 0.71 3.22 1.05
CA ARG A 36 0.40 1.81 1.28
C ARG A 36 -0.01 1.15 -0.02
N LEU A 37 0.61 0.02 -0.39
CA LEU A 37 0.18 -0.74 -1.58
C LEU A 37 -1.17 -1.42 -1.32
N ALA A 38 -2.19 -1.06 -2.08
CA ALA A 38 -3.53 -1.66 -1.97
C ALA A 38 -3.79 -2.73 -3.03
N PHE A 39 -3.23 -2.58 -4.23
CA PHE A 39 -3.43 -3.56 -5.31
C PHE A 39 -2.30 -3.55 -6.33
N ARG A 40 -2.03 -4.71 -6.92
CA ARG A 40 -1.21 -4.90 -8.11
C ARG A 40 -1.96 -5.74 -9.14
N GLY A 41 -2.22 -5.14 -10.29
CA GLY A 41 -2.55 -5.86 -11.52
C GLY A 41 -1.26 -6.22 -12.25
N SER A 42 -1.08 -7.48 -12.65
CA SER A 42 0.11 -7.98 -13.34
C SER A 42 -0.29 -8.45 -14.73
N ALA A 43 0.47 -8.07 -15.77
CA ALA A 43 0.10 -8.36 -17.14
C ALA A 43 0.33 -9.84 -17.47
N GLY A 44 -0.52 -10.40 -18.33
CA GLY A 44 -0.35 -11.74 -18.89
C GLY A 44 -0.56 -12.91 -17.93
N VAL A 45 -1.10 -12.68 -16.72
CA VAL A 45 -1.29 -13.74 -15.71
C VAL A 45 -2.46 -14.68 -15.99
N GLY A 46 -3.27 -14.42 -17.02
CA GLY A 46 -4.39 -15.27 -17.43
C GLY A 46 -5.62 -15.19 -16.55
N THR A 47 -5.74 -14.17 -15.68
CA THR A 47 -6.90 -13.98 -14.80
C THR A 47 -7.35 -12.52 -14.81
N SER A 48 -8.62 -12.27 -14.46
CA SER A 48 -9.21 -10.93 -14.54
C SER A 48 -8.67 -9.99 -13.45
N VAL A 49 -8.17 -8.82 -13.86
CA VAL A 49 -7.78 -7.71 -12.98
C VAL A 49 -8.99 -7.17 -12.23
N PHE A 50 -10.13 -7.01 -12.89
CA PHE A 50 -11.32 -6.47 -12.24
C PHE A 50 -11.84 -7.42 -11.14
N GLN A 51 -11.94 -8.71 -11.43
CA GLN A 51 -12.36 -9.71 -10.43
C GLN A 51 -11.35 -9.80 -9.27
N ALA A 52 -10.05 -9.75 -9.57
CA ALA A 52 -9.00 -9.71 -8.57
C ALA A 52 -9.09 -8.45 -7.69
N TYR A 53 -9.37 -7.28 -8.27
CA TYR A 53 -9.47 -6.02 -7.54
C TYR A 53 -10.71 -5.96 -6.65
N VAL A 54 -11.88 -6.28 -7.22
CA VAL A 54 -13.17 -6.14 -6.53
C VAL A 54 -13.35 -7.25 -5.49
N HIS A 55 -13.10 -8.50 -5.88
CA HIS A 55 -13.48 -9.68 -5.08
C HIS A 55 -12.28 -10.45 -4.50
N GLY A 56 -11.05 -10.12 -4.88
CA GLY A 56 -9.87 -10.91 -4.49
C GLY A 56 -9.78 -12.26 -5.17
N THR A 57 -10.55 -12.47 -6.25
CA THR A 57 -10.52 -13.71 -7.04
C THR A 57 -9.12 -13.94 -7.60
N ASN A 58 -8.60 -15.16 -7.46
CA ASN A 58 -7.28 -15.56 -7.94
C ASN A 58 -6.11 -14.72 -7.38
N CYS A 59 -6.28 -14.12 -6.19
CA CYS A 59 -5.19 -13.50 -5.44
C CYS A 59 -4.68 -14.47 -4.35
N PRO A 60 -3.46 -15.01 -4.47
CA PRO A 60 -2.88 -15.87 -3.43
C PRO A 60 -2.69 -15.13 -2.10
N ARG A 61 -2.87 -15.84 -0.98
CA ARG A 61 -2.60 -15.29 0.37
C ARG A 61 -1.13 -15.00 0.63
N SER A 62 -0.25 -15.76 0.01
CA SER A 62 1.20 -15.60 0.11
C SER A 62 1.76 -15.38 -1.28
N LEU A 63 2.54 -14.33 -1.43
CA LEU A 63 3.24 -13.98 -2.67
C LEU A 63 4.71 -13.72 -2.36
N PRO A 64 5.59 -13.91 -3.35
CA PRO A 64 6.97 -13.46 -3.23
C PRO A 64 7.04 -11.96 -2.95
N VAL A 65 8.01 -11.54 -2.14
CA VAL A 65 8.17 -10.14 -1.70
C VAL A 65 8.25 -9.14 -2.87
N TYR A 66 8.83 -9.54 -4.00
CA TYR A 66 8.92 -8.68 -5.19
C TYR A 66 7.55 -8.34 -5.81
N CYS A 67 6.51 -9.16 -5.57
CA CYS A 67 5.14 -8.84 -5.99
C CYS A 67 4.55 -7.67 -5.20
N THR A 68 4.99 -7.46 -3.96
CA THR A 68 4.47 -6.46 -3.02
C THR A 68 5.48 -5.37 -2.69
N SER A 69 6.50 -5.17 -3.53
CA SER A 69 7.55 -4.17 -3.32
C SER A 69 7.67 -3.19 -4.50
N LEU A 70 8.50 -2.16 -4.35
CA LEU A 70 8.90 -1.29 -5.46
C LEU A 70 10.03 -1.89 -6.32
N ASN A 71 10.54 -3.07 -5.96
CA ASN A 71 11.41 -3.83 -6.86
C ASN A 71 10.53 -4.64 -7.83
N TYR A 72 10.42 -4.14 -9.05
CA TYR A 72 9.57 -4.71 -10.08
C TYR A 72 10.22 -5.90 -10.82
N HIS A 73 11.40 -6.34 -10.38
CA HIS A 73 12.09 -7.53 -10.88
C HIS A 73 12.30 -8.58 -9.77
N PRO A 74 12.12 -9.88 -10.08
CA PRO A 74 11.57 -10.42 -11.34
C PRO A 74 10.08 -10.09 -11.53
N GLN A 75 9.54 -10.40 -12.70
CA GLN A 75 8.11 -10.19 -12.99
C GLN A 75 7.24 -10.96 -11.99
N CYS A 76 6.16 -10.33 -11.53
CA CYS A 76 5.14 -10.98 -10.72
C CYS A 76 4.10 -11.65 -11.61
N TYR A 77 3.90 -12.95 -11.41
CA TYR A 77 2.93 -13.76 -12.17
C TYR A 77 1.59 -13.92 -11.45
N ASN A 78 1.27 -13.03 -10.52
CA ASN A 78 0.01 -13.01 -9.80
C ASN A 78 -0.49 -11.57 -9.63
N HIS A 79 -1.80 -11.45 -9.44
CA HIS A 79 -2.37 -10.24 -8.85
C HIS A 79 -2.08 -10.23 -7.34
N TYR A 80 -1.96 -9.02 -6.78
CA TYR A 80 -1.95 -8.82 -5.34
C TYR A 80 -3.11 -7.91 -4.96
N ARG A 81 -3.83 -8.28 -3.91
CA ARG A 81 -4.89 -7.47 -3.31
C ARG A 81 -4.67 -7.37 -1.81
N ASN A 82 -4.57 -6.16 -1.30
CA ASN A 82 -4.60 -5.90 0.13
C ASN A 82 -6.05 -5.77 0.59
N SER A 83 -6.62 -6.86 1.10
CA SER A 83 -8.01 -6.87 1.57
C SER A 83 -8.25 -5.93 2.73
N GLU A 84 -7.29 -5.76 3.65
CA GLU A 84 -7.45 -4.81 4.76
C GLU A 84 -7.61 -3.37 4.24
N ALA A 85 -6.79 -2.98 3.27
CA ALA A 85 -6.81 -1.64 2.69
C ALA A 85 -8.08 -1.36 1.85
N LEU A 86 -8.51 -2.33 1.03
CA LEU A 86 -9.66 -2.15 0.13
C LEU A 86 -11.01 -2.36 0.83
N ASP A 87 -11.15 -3.38 1.68
CA ASP A 87 -12.42 -3.72 2.30
C ASP A 87 -12.79 -2.74 3.44
N ASN A 88 -11.79 -2.11 4.06
CA ASN A 88 -12.00 -1.07 5.07
C ASN A 88 -11.87 0.36 4.53
N TRP A 89 -11.80 0.54 3.21
CA TRP A 89 -11.58 1.86 2.59
C TRP A 89 -12.52 2.94 3.12
N GLY A 90 -13.83 2.67 3.18
CA GLY A 90 -14.82 3.67 3.61
C GLY A 90 -14.72 4.04 5.10
N LYS A 91 -14.05 3.23 5.92
CA LYS A 91 -13.74 3.53 7.32
C LYS A 91 -12.38 4.20 7.47
N ALA A 92 -11.49 3.98 6.50
CA ALA A 92 -10.18 4.58 6.47
C ALA A 92 -10.28 6.02 5.97
N ASN A 93 -9.53 6.94 6.60
CA ASN A 93 -9.48 8.33 6.17
C ASN A 93 -8.55 8.48 4.97
N VAL A 94 -8.89 7.87 3.82
CA VAL A 94 -8.08 7.91 2.60
C VAL A 94 -8.01 9.35 2.10
N ARG A 95 -6.80 9.91 2.05
CA ARG A 95 -6.54 11.27 1.61
C ARG A 95 -6.32 11.33 0.10
N GLU A 96 -5.42 10.49 -0.39
CA GLU A 96 -5.01 10.46 -1.79
C GLU A 96 -4.87 9.01 -2.26
N VAL A 97 -5.16 8.79 -3.53
CA VAL A 97 -4.90 7.52 -4.23
C VAL A 97 -3.92 7.78 -5.35
N LEU A 98 -2.93 6.91 -5.48
CA LEU A 98 -1.94 6.96 -6.55
C LEU A 98 -2.10 5.71 -7.42
N LEU A 99 -2.47 5.91 -8.69
CA LEU A 99 -2.35 4.88 -9.71
C LEU A 99 -0.97 5.01 -10.36
N ALA A 100 -0.22 3.91 -10.40
CA ALA A 100 1.10 3.83 -11.01
C ALA A 100 1.10 2.79 -12.13
N VAL A 101 1.62 3.16 -13.30
CA VAL A 101 1.86 2.26 -14.44
C VAL A 101 3.34 1.91 -14.44
N VAL A 102 3.65 0.61 -14.39
CA VAL A 102 5.03 0.11 -14.38
C VAL A 102 5.33 -0.54 -15.72
N ALA A 103 6.39 -0.10 -16.39
CA ALA A 103 6.84 -0.68 -17.66
C ALA A 103 8.37 -0.75 -17.71
N GLY A 104 8.90 -1.88 -18.18
CA GLY A 104 10.34 -2.14 -18.18
C GLY A 104 10.94 -2.10 -16.77
N GLY A 105 10.18 -2.58 -15.78
CA GLY A 105 10.62 -2.62 -14.38
C GLY A 105 10.82 -1.23 -13.74
N LYS A 106 10.17 -0.19 -14.26
CA LYS A 106 10.24 1.20 -13.75
C LYS A 106 8.87 1.87 -13.77
N LEU A 107 8.68 2.87 -12.91
CA LEU A 107 7.50 3.74 -12.95
C LEU A 107 7.49 4.54 -14.27
N ALA A 108 6.47 4.31 -15.10
CA ALA A 108 6.32 4.92 -16.42
C ALA A 108 5.31 6.06 -16.44
N LYS A 109 4.20 5.92 -15.71
CA LYS A 109 3.15 6.94 -15.55
C LYS A 109 2.58 6.89 -14.16
N VAL A 110 2.13 8.04 -13.67
CA VAL A 110 1.37 8.14 -12.43
C VAL A 110 0.16 9.05 -12.61
N ILE A 111 -0.89 8.78 -11.83
CA ILE A 111 -2.05 9.66 -11.65
C ILE A 111 -2.35 9.73 -10.16
N ARG A 112 -2.54 10.94 -9.64
CA ARG A 112 -3.01 11.16 -8.27
C ARG A 112 -4.48 11.54 -8.26
N PHE A 113 -5.19 11.03 -7.28
CA PHE A 113 -6.60 11.28 -7.05
C PHE A 113 -6.85 11.71 -5.61
N ASN A 114 -7.88 12.51 -5.42
CA ASN A 114 -8.47 12.80 -4.11
C ASN A 114 -9.21 11.56 -3.62
N GLY A 115 -8.74 10.98 -2.52
CA GLY A 115 -9.37 9.80 -1.92
C GLY A 115 -10.50 10.14 -0.95
N GLN A 116 -10.69 11.41 -0.58
CA GLN A 116 -11.67 11.79 0.43
C GLN A 116 -13.10 11.59 -0.05
N GLY A 117 -13.91 10.97 0.81
CA GLY A 117 -15.31 10.64 0.52
C GLY A 117 -15.48 9.63 -0.61
N THR A 118 -14.44 8.87 -0.93
CA THR A 118 -14.48 7.80 -1.94
C THR A 118 -14.62 6.43 -1.30
N ASN A 119 -14.96 5.44 -2.11
CA ASN A 119 -14.80 4.02 -1.81
C ASN A 119 -13.82 3.41 -2.81
N TYR A 120 -13.51 2.13 -2.64
CA TYR A 120 -12.57 1.42 -3.52
C TYR A 120 -13.03 1.34 -5.00
N LEU A 121 -14.27 1.67 -5.35
CA LEU A 121 -14.77 1.64 -6.73
C LEU A 121 -14.85 3.01 -7.42
N ASN A 122 -15.06 4.09 -6.67
CA ASN A 122 -15.38 5.41 -7.25
C ASN A 122 -14.25 6.46 -7.19
N TRP A 123 -13.11 6.13 -6.55
CA TRP A 123 -11.94 7.03 -6.48
C TRP A 123 -11.30 7.29 -7.85
N PHE A 124 -11.42 6.34 -8.78
CA PHE A 124 -10.87 6.45 -10.13
C PHE A 124 -11.91 7.09 -11.05
N SER A 125 -12.01 8.41 -10.98
CA SER A 125 -12.98 9.20 -11.75
C SER A 125 -12.41 10.58 -12.05
N GLN A 126 -12.99 11.26 -13.06
CA GLN A 126 -12.57 12.61 -13.42
C GLN A 126 -12.76 13.61 -12.27
N GLU A 127 -13.83 13.47 -11.47
CA GLU A 127 -14.11 14.35 -10.33
C GLU A 127 -13.07 14.26 -9.22
N LYS A 128 -12.40 13.11 -9.12
CA LYS A 128 -11.38 12.85 -8.11
C LYS A 128 -9.96 13.06 -8.64
N TYR A 129 -9.78 13.40 -9.91
CA TYR A 129 -8.46 13.68 -10.49
C TYR A 129 -7.78 14.89 -9.81
N LEU A 130 -6.48 14.74 -9.49
CA LEU A 130 -5.64 15.84 -8.99
C LEU A 130 -4.60 16.24 -10.04
N ASP A 131 -3.68 15.33 -10.35
CA ASP A 131 -2.67 15.51 -11.40
C ASP A 131 -2.19 14.17 -11.97
N SER A 132 -1.41 14.22 -13.05
CA SER A 132 -0.80 13.03 -13.63
C SER A 132 0.43 13.34 -14.48
N SER A 133 1.09 12.29 -14.96
CA SER A 133 2.11 12.37 -16.01
C SER A 133 1.58 12.79 -17.39
N TRP A 134 0.25 12.82 -17.59
CA TRP A 134 -0.40 13.32 -18.79
C TRP A 134 -0.95 14.73 -18.56
N GLY A 135 -0.53 15.68 -19.40
CA GLY A 135 -0.84 17.10 -19.21
C GLY A 135 -2.25 17.51 -19.63
N ASP A 136 -2.91 16.72 -20.48
CA ASP A 136 -4.21 17.05 -21.08
C ASP A 136 -5.38 16.25 -20.46
N ILE A 137 -5.09 15.27 -19.61
CA ILE A 137 -6.09 14.41 -18.99
C ILE A 137 -7.03 15.18 -18.07
N GLY A 138 -6.69 16.38 -17.62
CA GLY A 138 -7.59 17.22 -16.82
C GLY A 138 -8.62 17.95 -17.68
N SER A 139 -8.24 18.37 -18.90
CA SER A 139 -8.99 19.32 -19.72
C SER A 139 -9.73 18.70 -20.90
N VAL A 140 -9.21 17.61 -21.48
CA VAL A 140 -9.83 16.97 -22.66
C VAL A 140 -11.08 16.18 -22.25
N HIS A 141 -12.13 16.13 -23.06
CA HIS A 141 -13.31 15.30 -22.77
C HIS A 141 -12.99 13.80 -22.74
N LYS A 142 -13.73 13.02 -21.94
CA LYS A 142 -13.63 11.56 -21.87
C LYS A 142 -15.01 10.92 -21.95
N ASN A 143 -15.16 9.88 -22.76
CA ASN A 143 -16.36 9.05 -22.75
C ASN A 143 -16.29 7.94 -21.70
N PHE A 144 -15.08 7.56 -21.23
CA PHE A 144 -14.89 6.67 -20.10
C PHE A 144 -13.80 7.20 -19.17
N PHE A 145 -14.07 7.16 -17.87
CA PHE A 145 -13.10 7.38 -16.80
C PHE A 145 -13.58 6.67 -15.53
N SER A 146 -13.44 5.34 -15.50
CA SER A 146 -13.89 4.52 -14.36
C SER A 146 -13.16 3.17 -14.28
N ILE A 147 -13.22 2.54 -13.10
CA ILE A 147 -12.68 1.18 -12.88
C ILE A 147 -13.47 0.16 -13.70
N GLU A 148 -14.79 0.28 -13.71
CA GLU A 148 -15.66 -0.57 -14.51
C GLU A 148 -15.40 -0.41 -16.01
N GLY A 149 -15.14 0.83 -16.47
CA GLY A 149 -14.88 1.14 -17.87
C GLY A 149 -16.02 0.70 -18.79
N ASP A 150 -15.67 0.06 -19.90
CA ASP A 150 -16.65 -0.53 -20.82
C ASP A 150 -16.83 -2.01 -20.50
N ALA A 151 -17.85 -2.31 -19.71
CA ALA A 151 -18.09 -3.65 -19.21
C ALA A 151 -18.48 -4.66 -20.28
N HIS A 152 -19.08 -4.21 -21.38
CA HIS A 152 -19.56 -5.08 -22.45
C HIS A 152 -18.41 -5.75 -23.20
N ILE A 153 -17.28 -5.05 -23.32
CA ILE A 153 -16.08 -5.52 -24.03
C ILE A 153 -14.84 -5.60 -23.12
N TYR A 154 -15.05 -5.62 -21.80
CA TYR A 154 -14.02 -5.89 -20.78
C TYR A 154 -12.82 -4.93 -20.81
N ARG A 155 -13.06 -3.65 -21.13
CA ARG A 155 -12.07 -2.58 -21.00
C ARG A 155 -12.21 -1.96 -19.61
N ARG A 156 -11.36 -2.35 -18.69
CA ARG A 156 -11.38 -1.96 -17.26
C ARG A 156 -10.36 -0.87 -16.99
N PHE A 157 -10.46 -0.23 -15.82
CA PHE A 157 -9.59 0.89 -15.40
C PHE A 157 -9.29 1.81 -16.60
N PHE A 158 -10.36 2.33 -17.18
CA PHE A 158 -10.36 2.83 -18.54
C PHE A 158 -10.48 4.34 -18.54
N ILE A 159 -9.51 5.01 -19.18
CA ILE A 159 -9.51 6.44 -19.42
C ILE A 159 -9.46 6.65 -20.92
N ASN A 160 -10.61 6.98 -21.49
CA ASN A 160 -10.81 7.03 -22.94
C ASN A 160 -11.40 8.36 -23.37
N LYS A 161 -10.85 8.93 -24.44
CA LYS A 161 -11.35 10.17 -25.01
C LYS A 161 -12.61 9.92 -25.83
N ASN A 162 -12.55 8.99 -26.78
CA ASN A 162 -13.63 8.71 -27.71
C ASN A 162 -13.57 7.28 -28.26
N TYR A 163 -14.72 6.80 -28.72
CA TYR A 163 -14.80 5.70 -29.68
C TYR A 163 -14.99 6.24 -31.09
N GLY A 164 -14.40 5.57 -32.06
CA GLY A 164 -14.55 5.89 -33.49
C GLY A 164 -14.35 4.68 -34.40
N GLY A 165 -14.46 3.48 -33.82
CA GLY A 165 -13.96 2.24 -34.42
C GLY A 165 -12.49 2.01 -34.06
N CYS A 166 -12.04 0.75 -34.13
CA CYS A 166 -10.73 0.35 -33.62
C CYS A 166 -9.56 1.23 -34.11
N ASP A 167 -9.59 1.71 -35.35
CA ASP A 167 -8.55 2.56 -35.93
C ASP A 167 -8.55 4.02 -35.43
N ASN A 168 -9.64 4.46 -34.78
CA ASN A 168 -9.88 5.82 -34.33
C ASN A 168 -10.13 5.93 -32.81
N ASP A 169 -10.19 4.80 -32.10
CA ASP A 169 -10.25 4.77 -30.65
C ASP A 169 -8.99 5.42 -30.06
N ALA A 170 -9.19 6.33 -29.10
CA ALA A 170 -8.11 7.12 -28.52
C ALA A 170 -8.33 7.37 -27.03
N GLY A 171 -7.26 7.29 -26.25
CA GLY A 171 -7.30 7.46 -24.81
C GLY A 171 -5.92 7.47 -24.17
N TRP A 172 -5.89 7.26 -22.86
CA TRP A 172 -4.66 7.36 -22.05
C TRP A 172 -4.28 6.03 -21.41
N LEU A 173 -5.26 5.26 -20.96
CA LEU A 173 -5.05 4.00 -20.25
C LEU A 173 -6.22 3.06 -20.48
N VAL A 174 -5.92 1.80 -20.74
CA VAL A 174 -6.90 0.71 -20.80
C VAL A 174 -6.32 -0.57 -20.22
N VAL A 175 -7.09 -1.22 -19.36
CA VAL A 175 -6.87 -2.60 -18.96
C VAL A 175 -7.76 -3.49 -19.81
N VAL A 176 -7.17 -4.21 -20.75
CA VAL A 176 -7.85 -5.22 -21.56
C VAL A 176 -7.96 -6.49 -20.71
N ASP A 177 -9.16 -6.73 -20.19
CA ASP A 177 -9.41 -7.75 -19.16
C ASP A 177 -10.15 -8.98 -19.70
N THR A 178 -9.80 -9.40 -20.92
CA THR A 178 -10.39 -10.54 -21.61
C THR A 178 -9.36 -11.20 -22.55
N PRO A 179 -9.39 -12.53 -22.72
CA PRO A 179 -8.56 -13.22 -23.71
C PRO A 179 -8.96 -12.93 -25.16
N LEU A 180 -10.19 -12.48 -25.41
CA LEU A 180 -10.75 -12.31 -26.76
C LEU A 180 -11.24 -10.88 -27.00
N PRO A 181 -10.37 -9.86 -26.96
CA PRO A 181 -10.79 -8.49 -27.17
C PRO A 181 -11.14 -8.22 -28.64
N PRO A 182 -12.10 -7.33 -28.92
CA PRO A 182 -12.63 -7.12 -30.27
C PRO A 182 -11.64 -6.42 -31.21
N CYS A 183 -10.84 -5.47 -30.72
CA CYS A 183 -9.95 -4.69 -31.57
C CYS A 183 -8.55 -5.29 -31.70
N PRO A 184 -7.91 -5.20 -32.88
CA PRO A 184 -6.52 -5.67 -33.08
C PRO A 184 -5.51 -4.99 -32.15
N TRP A 185 -5.67 -3.70 -31.86
CA TRP A 185 -4.78 -2.95 -30.97
C TRP A 185 -4.78 -3.47 -29.51
N GLU A 186 -5.80 -4.25 -29.13
CA GLU A 186 -5.92 -4.89 -27.81
C GLU A 186 -5.14 -6.20 -27.70
N ARG A 187 -4.54 -6.72 -28.78
CA ARG A 187 -3.91 -8.06 -28.83
C ARG A 187 -2.39 -8.03 -28.81
N LYS A 188 -1.77 -6.93 -28.39
CA LYS A 188 -0.31 -6.69 -28.48
C LYS A 188 0.56 -7.71 -27.74
N LEU A 189 0.15 -8.14 -26.54
CA LEU A 189 0.94 -9.05 -25.70
C LEU A 189 0.71 -10.54 -26.05
N GLY A 190 -0.42 -10.87 -26.69
CA GLY A 190 -0.83 -12.27 -26.89
C GLY A 190 -1.26 -13.00 -25.61
N ALA A 191 -1.32 -12.30 -24.47
CA ALA A 191 -1.79 -12.79 -23.19
C ALA A 191 -2.71 -11.75 -22.53
N PHE A 192 -3.55 -12.15 -21.58
CA PHE A 192 -4.41 -11.23 -20.81
C PHE A 192 -4.10 -11.39 -19.32
N PRO A 193 -4.38 -10.37 -18.48
CA PRO A 193 -4.82 -9.03 -18.85
C PRO A 193 -3.67 -8.23 -19.47
N GLN A 194 -4.00 -7.21 -20.25
CA GLN A 194 -3.02 -6.29 -20.84
C GLN A 194 -3.27 -4.87 -20.37
N PHE A 195 -2.19 -4.14 -20.15
CA PHE A 195 -2.24 -2.74 -19.74
C PHE A 195 -1.65 -1.90 -20.86
N LEU A 196 -2.49 -1.17 -21.59
CA LEU A 196 -2.03 -0.29 -22.66
C LEU A 196 -2.16 1.16 -22.21
N TYR A 197 -1.13 1.95 -22.48
CA TYR A 197 -1.09 3.34 -22.05
C TYR A 197 -0.46 4.25 -23.11
N ALA A 198 -0.91 5.51 -23.14
CA ALA A 198 -0.32 6.56 -23.94
C ALA A 198 1.09 6.88 -23.41
N ALA A 199 2.12 6.58 -24.21
CA ALA A 199 3.51 6.77 -23.78
C ALA A 199 3.90 8.25 -23.71
N GLY A 200 3.32 9.08 -24.59
CA GLY A 200 3.52 10.53 -24.64
C GLY A 200 2.91 11.29 -23.45
N HIS A 201 2.91 12.62 -23.55
CA HIS A 201 2.36 13.52 -22.53
C HIS A 201 0.85 13.77 -22.68
N THR A 202 0.24 13.32 -23.78
CA THR A 202 -1.16 13.59 -24.12
C THR A 202 -1.89 12.32 -24.53
N VAL A 203 -3.18 12.44 -24.82
CA VAL A 203 -3.99 11.38 -25.44
C VAL A 203 -3.31 10.80 -26.69
N GLU A 204 -3.46 9.49 -26.89
CA GLU A 204 -2.93 8.79 -28.06
C GLU A 204 -4.03 7.94 -28.72
N ASN A 205 -3.94 7.78 -30.03
CA ASN A 205 -4.73 6.80 -30.76
C ASN A 205 -4.19 5.38 -30.46
N TYR A 206 -5.03 4.43 -30.10
CA TYR A 206 -4.56 3.10 -29.67
C TYR A 206 -3.92 2.27 -30.80
N SER A 207 -4.37 2.47 -32.03
CA SER A 207 -3.92 1.73 -33.21
C SER A 207 -2.68 2.34 -33.86
N LYS A 208 -2.64 3.68 -33.97
CA LYS A 208 -1.64 4.42 -34.77
C LYS A 208 -0.71 5.29 -33.93
N GLY A 209 -1.09 5.59 -32.70
CA GLY A 209 -0.35 6.46 -31.80
C GLY A 209 0.75 5.76 -31.02
N LYS A 210 1.43 6.52 -30.15
CA LYS A 210 2.52 6.02 -29.32
C LYS A 210 1.97 5.32 -28.07
N VAL A 211 1.40 4.14 -28.26
CA VAL A 211 0.85 3.30 -27.17
C VAL A 211 1.77 2.13 -26.86
N LYS A 212 2.12 1.98 -25.57
CA LYS A 212 2.97 0.90 -25.05
C LYS A 212 2.18 -0.02 -24.12
N SER A 213 2.70 -1.23 -23.96
CA SER A 213 2.24 -2.19 -22.95
C SER A 213 3.01 -1.98 -21.64
N ALA A 214 2.32 -2.10 -20.52
CA ALA A 214 2.90 -2.06 -19.18
C ALA A 214 2.95 -3.46 -18.53
N ASP A 215 3.92 -3.65 -17.64
CA ASP A 215 4.11 -4.90 -16.89
C ASP A 215 3.08 -5.04 -15.77
N ALA A 216 2.71 -3.91 -15.16
CA ALA A 216 1.77 -3.85 -14.05
C ALA A 216 1.07 -2.49 -13.94
N ILE A 217 -0.09 -2.50 -13.30
CA ILE A 217 -0.66 -1.32 -12.64
C ILE A 217 -0.63 -1.52 -11.13
N LEU A 218 -0.34 -0.46 -10.39
CA LEU A 218 -0.27 -0.45 -8.93
C LEU A 218 -1.19 0.63 -8.38
N ILE A 219 -1.93 0.32 -7.33
CA ILE A 219 -2.78 1.28 -6.62
C ILE A 219 -2.21 1.44 -5.21
N PHE A 220 -1.84 2.65 -4.85
CA PHE A 220 -1.39 3.01 -3.52
C PHE A 220 -2.35 3.96 -2.84
N LEU A 221 -2.47 3.84 -1.52
CA LEU A 221 -3.28 4.70 -0.67
C LEU A 221 -2.39 5.51 0.25
N ARG A 222 -2.71 6.79 0.36
CA ARG A 222 -2.17 7.68 1.38
C ARG A 222 -3.32 8.11 2.26
N TYR A 223 -3.18 7.91 3.55
CA TYR A 223 -4.21 8.26 4.52
C TYR A 223 -3.95 9.68 5.04
N ASN A 224 -5.02 10.38 5.40
CA ASN A 224 -4.88 11.50 6.32
C ASN A 224 -4.30 10.93 7.62
N PRO A 225 -3.43 11.68 8.32
CA PRO A 225 -3.17 11.38 9.71
C PRO A 225 -4.55 11.25 10.37
N THR A 226 -4.82 10.11 11.00
CA THR A 226 -6.00 10.01 11.85
C THR A 226 -5.91 11.21 12.79
N PRO A 227 -6.90 12.12 12.84
CA PRO A 227 -6.95 13.09 13.93
C PRO A 227 -6.74 12.26 15.19
N PRO A 228 -5.80 12.61 16.08
CA PRO A 228 -5.72 11.91 17.35
C PRO A 228 -7.15 11.97 17.92
N GLU A 229 -7.78 10.81 18.07
CA GLU A 229 -8.91 10.68 18.98
C GLU A 229 -8.45 11.43 20.25
N PRO A 230 -9.21 12.39 20.80
CA PRO A 230 -8.73 13.17 21.93
C PRO A 230 -8.25 12.17 22.98
N GLU A 231 -6.93 12.06 23.11
CA GLU A 231 -6.32 11.02 23.92
C GLU A 231 -6.62 11.41 25.34
N VAL A 232 -7.68 10.83 25.91
CA VAL A 232 -7.94 10.92 27.33
C VAL A 232 -6.72 10.32 27.99
N PRO A 233 -5.90 11.13 28.68
CA PRO A 233 -4.69 10.58 29.23
C PRO A 233 -5.04 9.57 30.31
N PHE A 234 -4.21 8.54 30.43
CA PHE A 234 -4.44 7.45 31.35
C PHE A 234 -3.80 7.75 32.70
N ASN A 235 -4.54 7.39 33.75
CA ASN A 235 -3.97 7.28 35.08
C ASN A 235 -3.40 5.87 35.25
N ILE A 236 -2.09 5.75 35.33
CA ILE A 236 -1.41 4.47 35.56
C ILE A 236 -1.17 4.33 37.08
N PRO A 237 -1.69 3.28 37.73
CA PRO A 237 -1.53 3.10 39.17
C PRO A 237 -0.07 3.22 39.65
N GLY A 238 0.12 4.04 40.69
CA GLY A 238 1.42 4.27 41.31
C GLY A 238 2.40 5.11 40.49
N THR A 239 1.96 5.87 39.48
CA THR A 239 2.77 6.94 38.86
C THR A 239 2.43 8.33 39.41
N GLY A 240 1.25 8.49 40.01
CA GLY A 240 0.79 9.77 40.58
C GLY A 240 0.49 10.85 39.54
N GLN A 241 0.47 10.52 38.23
CA GLN A 241 0.19 11.44 37.13
C GLN A 241 -0.93 10.87 36.25
N ALA A 242 -1.86 11.72 35.83
CA ALA A 242 -3.00 11.39 34.99
C ALA A 242 -2.87 11.96 33.57
N ASP A 243 -1.65 11.93 33.01
CA ASP A 243 -1.27 12.52 31.72
C ASP A 243 -0.59 11.53 30.77
N TRP A 244 -0.57 10.22 31.10
CA TRP A 244 0.08 9.21 30.27
C TRP A 244 -0.67 8.95 28.97
N ARG A 245 0.06 8.81 27.87
CA ARG A 245 -0.48 8.48 26.55
C ARG A 245 0.01 7.11 26.11
N LEU A 246 -0.90 6.27 25.59
CA LEU A 246 -0.53 4.95 25.09
C LEU A 246 0.14 5.10 23.72
N ALA A 247 1.47 4.96 23.69
CA ALA A 247 2.25 5.03 22.46
C ALA A 247 2.25 3.69 21.68
N PHE A 248 2.24 2.56 22.39
CA PHE A 248 2.28 1.23 21.81
C PHE A 248 1.70 0.18 22.75
N ARG A 249 1.05 -0.85 22.20
CA ARG A 249 0.64 -2.08 22.91
C ARG A 249 1.05 -3.30 22.09
N ALA A 250 1.97 -4.08 22.65
CA ALA A 250 2.18 -5.46 22.21
C ALA A 250 1.07 -6.35 22.79
N THR A 251 0.55 -7.27 21.99
CA THR A 251 -0.52 -8.18 22.39
C THR A 251 -0.04 -9.59 22.12
N ALA A 252 -0.07 -10.45 23.13
CA ALA A 252 0.37 -11.84 22.99
C ALA A 252 -0.57 -12.61 22.06
N HIS A 253 -0.05 -13.66 21.42
CA HIS A 253 -0.80 -14.62 20.60
C HIS A 253 -1.58 -14.04 19.40
N VAL A 254 -1.29 -12.81 18.97
CA VAL A 254 -1.91 -12.21 17.76
C VAL A 254 -1.28 -12.67 16.43
N GLY A 255 -0.23 -13.50 16.49
CA GLY A 255 0.42 -14.05 15.30
C GLY A 255 1.22 -13.03 14.46
N ALA A 256 1.54 -11.87 15.02
CA ALA A 256 2.25 -10.79 14.34
C ALA A 256 3.48 -10.31 15.13
N SER A 257 4.42 -9.63 14.45
CA SER A 257 5.66 -9.16 15.08
C SER A 257 5.43 -7.86 15.85
N ALA A 258 5.60 -7.90 17.17
CA ALA A 258 5.55 -6.70 18.00
C ALA A 258 6.65 -5.69 17.63
N TYR A 259 7.84 -6.17 17.28
CA TYR A 259 8.96 -5.31 16.87
C TYR A 259 8.65 -4.56 15.57
N HIS A 260 8.13 -5.23 14.54
CA HIS A 260 7.76 -4.56 13.29
C HIS A 260 6.53 -3.67 13.46
N ALA A 261 5.55 -4.09 14.27
CA ALA A 261 4.43 -3.23 14.65
C ALA A 261 4.93 -1.93 15.31
N TYR A 262 5.92 -2.01 16.20
CA TYR A 262 6.52 -0.86 16.88
C TYR A 262 7.28 0.04 15.90
N LEU A 263 8.20 -0.54 15.12
CA LEU A 263 9.14 0.20 14.28
C LEU A 263 8.48 0.94 13.12
N ASN A 264 7.55 0.29 12.41
CA ASN A 264 7.08 0.80 11.10
C ASN A 264 5.60 0.49 10.82
N ALA A 265 4.81 0.17 11.85
CA ALA A 265 3.40 -0.17 11.76
C ALA A 265 3.04 -1.39 10.89
N HIS A 266 4.01 -2.14 10.35
CA HIS A 266 3.80 -3.26 9.42
C HIS A 266 2.97 -4.42 9.99
N SER A 267 2.71 -4.42 11.30
CA SER A 267 1.93 -5.42 12.02
C SER A 267 0.91 -4.80 12.97
N ALA A 268 0.63 -3.50 12.81
CA ALA A 268 -0.38 -2.77 13.57
C ALA A 268 -1.46 -2.25 12.58
N PRO A 269 -2.72 -2.69 12.71
CA PRO A 269 -3.77 -2.26 11.79
C PRO A 269 -4.05 -0.76 11.92
N THR A 270 -4.29 -0.11 10.79
CA THR A 270 -4.62 1.33 10.72
C THR A 270 -5.91 1.64 11.50
N LEU A 271 -6.85 0.69 11.51
CA LEU A 271 -8.06 0.71 12.32
C LEU A 271 -8.02 -0.39 13.38
N THR A 272 -7.30 -0.10 14.45
CA THR A 272 -7.21 -0.97 15.64
C THR A 272 -8.53 -0.99 16.40
N GLN A 273 -8.92 -2.16 16.92
CA GLN A 273 -10.06 -2.29 17.83
C GLN A 273 -9.92 -1.33 19.01
N ARG A 274 -11.03 -0.74 19.49
CA ARG A 274 -11.02 0.21 20.62
C ARG A 274 -10.32 -0.38 21.84
N ALA A 275 -10.57 -1.66 22.16
CA ALA A 275 -9.93 -2.37 23.26
C ALA A 275 -8.39 -2.37 23.17
N CYS A 276 -7.81 -2.40 21.96
CA CYS A 276 -6.37 -2.36 21.77
C CYS A 276 -5.75 -0.97 22.06
N ARG A 277 -6.57 0.08 22.12
CA ARG A 277 -6.15 1.47 22.31
C ARG A 277 -6.31 1.97 23.75
N THR A 278 -6.81 1.13 24.64
CA THR A 278 -7.04 1.46 26.06
C THR A 278 -6.14 0.64 26.97
N LEU A 279 -6.14 1.00 28.26
CA LEU A 279 -5.56 0.17 29.33
C LEU A 279 -6.52 -0.91 29.83
N ASP A 280 -7.60 -1.20 29.09
CA ASP A 280 -8.40 -2.39 29.31
C ASP A 280 -7.68 -3.58 28.67
N PHE A 281 -6.99 -4.32 29.51
CA PHE A 281 -6.22 -5.50 29.12
C PHE A 281 -7.03 -6.79 29.21
N GLN A 282 -8.27 -6.75 29.72
CA GLN A 282 -9.16 -7.91 29.80
C GLN A 282 -10.04 -8.03 28.56
N SER A 283 -10.44 -6.90 27.97
CA SER A 283 -11.16 -6.91 26.70
C SER A 283 -10.30 -7.52 25.59
N PRO A 284 -10.92 -8.34 24.71
CA PRO A 284 -10.21 -8.99 23.62
C PRO A 284 -9.62 -7.95 22.66
N CYS A 285 -8.33 -8.10 22.39
CA CYS A 285 -7.59 -7.31 21.42
C CYS A 285 -6.86 -8.26 20.47
N ALA A 286 -7.18 -8.21 19.18
CA ALA A 286 -6.67 -9.16 18.19
C ALA A 286 -5.44 -8.64 17.41
N SER A 287 -4.81 -7.56 17.87
CA SER A 287 -3.70 -6.93 17.13
C SER A 287 -2.74 -6.16 18.06
N HIS A 288 -1.57 -5.79 17.54
CA HIS A 288 -0.75 -4.75 18.15
C HIS A 288 -1.39 -3.38 17.92
N TYR A 289 -1.22 -2.48 18.88
CA TYR A 289 -1.56 -1.07 18.67
C TYR A 289 -0.30 -0.25 18.58
N ARG A 290 -0.25 0.66 17.61
CA ARG A 290 0.82 1.63 17.45
C ARG A 290 0.23 3.02 17.27
N ASN A 291 0.67 3.96 18.10
CA ASN A 291 0.35 5.37 17.94
C ASN A 291 1.44 6.06 17.11
N SER A 292 1.25 6.07 15.79
CA SER A 292 2.20 6.68 14.87
C SER A 292 2.41 8.17 15.11
N ALA A 293 1.39 8.91 15.59
CA ALA A 293 1.53 10.33 15.85
C ALA A 293 2.54 10.63 16.99
N ILE A 294 2.60 9.77 18.01
CA ILE A 294 3.58 9.88 19.10
C ILE A 294 4.93 9.32 18.66
N LEU A 295 4.94 8.12 18.06
CA LEU A 295 6.18 7.40 17.76
C LEU A 295 6.96 7.99 16.59
N ASP A 296 6.28 8.49 15.55
CA ASP A 296 6.96 9.07 14.37
C ASP A 296 7.32 10.54 14.56
N ASN A 297 6.73 11.21 15.56
CA ASN A 297 7.02 12.61 15.89
C ASN A 297 7.43 12.76 17.37
N TRP A 298 8.42 11.95 17.76
CA TRP A 298 8.93 11.87 19.12
C TRP A 298 9.53 13.21 19.58
N SER A 299 8.72 14.00 20.28
CA SER A 299 9.09 15.35 20.73
C SER A 299 8.31 15.71 22.00
N ASN A 300 8.89 16.56 22.84
CA ASN A 300 8.28 17.01 24.09
C ASN A 300 7.88 15.88 25.05
N ILE A 301 8.63 14.77 25.06
CA ILE A 301 8.37 13.64 25.96
C ILE A 301 9.09 13.87 27.29
N LYS A 302 8.32 13.89 28.38
CA LYS A 302 8.86 14.07 29.74
C LYS A 302 9.38 12.75 30.33
N GLU A 303 8.57 11.70 30.24
CA GLU A 303 8.84 10.39 30.79
C GLU A 303 8.30 9.31 29.85
N VAL A 304 8.90 8.13 29.90
CA VAL A 304 8.47 6.95 29.14
C VAL A 304 8.26 5.82 30.13
N LEU A 305 7.09 5.20 30.09
CA LEU A 305 6.77 4.05 30.91
C LEU A 305 6.63 2.80 30.05
N VAL A 306 7.42 1.77 30.36
CA VAL A 306 7.23 0.42 29.82
C VAL A 306 6.60 -0.44 30.90
N ALA A 307 5.48 -1.08 30.59
CA ALA A 307 4.73 -1.94 31.50
C ALA A 307 4.64 -3.38 30.99
N VAL A 308 4.74 -4.34 31.91
CA VAL A 308 4.35 -5.73 31.67
C VAL A 308 2.99 -5.95 32.29
N VAL A 309 2.09 -6.55 31.53
CA VAL A 309 0.71 -6.83 31.92
C VAL A 309 0.51 -8.34 32.00
N ASP A 310 -0.08 -8.81 33.09
CA ASP A 310 -0.46 -10.20 33.30
C ASP A 310 -1.82 -10.26 34.01
N GLY A 311 -2.68 -11.21 33.63
CA GLY A 311 -4.05 -11.31 34.16
C GLY A 311 -4.91 -10.06 33.99
N GLY A 312 -4.58 -9.20 33.02
CA GLY A 312 -5.23 -7.91 32.80
C GLY A 312 -4.77 -6.78 33.72
N GLN A 313 -3.70 -6.99 34.50
CA GLN A 313 -3.15 -6.03 35.46
C GLN A 313 -1.69 -5.71 35.15
N VAL A 314 -1.26 -4.47 35.41
CA VAL A 314 0.17 -4.11 35.29
C VAL A 314 0.95 -4.73 36.45
N VAL A 315 1.86 -5.66 36.15
CA VAL A 315 2.65 -6.40 37.16
C VAL A 315 4.08 -5.91 37.30
N LYS A 316 4.64 -5.29 36.25
CA LYS A 316 5.97 -4.64 36.28
C LYS A 316 5.92 -3.34 35.50
N LYS A 317 6.76 -2.38 35.90
CA LYS A 317 6.95 -1.13 35.17
C LYS A 317 8.39 -0.64 35.28
N ILE A 318 8.88 0.01 34.23
CA ILE A 318 10.15 0.72 34.16
C ILE A 318 9.86 2.11 33.61
N ILE A 319 10.44 3.15 34.22
CA ILE A 319 10.26 4.54 33.80
C ILE A 319 11.62 5.10 33.36
N PHE A 320 11.65 5.69 32.18
CA PHE A 320 12.80 6.36 31.58
C PHE A 320 12.54 7.87 31.48
N SER A 321 13.61 8.66 31.47
CA SER A 321 13.53 10.10 31.24
C SER A 321 13.36 10.40 29.77
N GLY A 322 12.23 11.00 29.36
CA GLY A 322 11.93 11.28 27.96
C GLY A 322 12.91 12.22 27.26
N GLN A 323 13.65 13.03 28.03
CA GLN A 323 14.70 13.93 27.53
C GLN A 323 15.98 13.19 27.11
N LYS A 324 16.16 11.93 27.54
CA LYS A 324 17.34 11.11 27.25
C LYS A 324 17.04 9.94 26.31
N THR A 325 15.83 9.89 25.76
CA THR A 325 15.35 8.78 24.95
C THR A 325 14.86 9.27 23.60
N ASP A 326 15.07 8.48 22.57
CA ASP A 326 14.27 8.52 21.34
C ASP A 326 13.36 7.28 21.28
N PHE A 327 12.57 7.14 20.21
CA PHE A 327 11.65 6.00 20.09
C PHE A 327 12.39 4.64 19.93
N LEU A 328 13.69 4.61 19.64
CA LEU A 328 14.50 3.39 19.52
C LEU A 328 15.52 3.22 20.67
N THR A 329 15.82 4.27 21.42
CA THR A 329 16.83 4.28 22.49
C THR A 329 16.23 4.74 23.80
N TRP A 330 16.31 3.88 24.84
CA TRP A 330 15.69 4.09 26.16
C TRP A 330 16.69 3.89 27.29
#